data_AF-A0A6S7G7P9-F1
#
_entry.id   AF-A0A6S7G7P9-F1
#
_cell.length_a   1.000
_cell.length_b   1.000
_cell.length_c   1.000
_cell.angle_alpha   90.00
_cell.angle_beta   90.00
_cell.angle_gamma   90.00
#
_symmetry.space_group_name_H-M   'P 1'
#
loop_
_entity.id
_entity.type
_entity.pdbx_description
1 polymer ?
#
loop_
_entity_poly.entity_id
_entity_poly.type
_entity_poly.pdbx_seq_one_letter_code
_entity_poly.pdbx_strand_id
1 'polypeptide(L)'
;MRIKDGGLVHKSSHKSPGNVKLSFTQLEKDGIIIESHDVPEKRKSSLYFTIKSPSRGIYKVSLLSKELPGVTIAQAELRLEELLELQYLRHPVLNLNEHVLLDVRRTLVLLQKHFNTS
;
A
#
# COMPACT_ATOMS: atom_id res chain seq x y z
N MET A 1 -45.32 -18.08 -17.24
CA MET A 1 -44.89 -18.24 -15.83
C MET A 1 -43.59 -19.03 -15.79
N ARG A 2 -42.46 -18.34 -15.53
CA ARG A 2 -41.27 -18.81 -14.81
C ARG A 2 -40.21 -17.70 -14.91
N ILE A 3 -40.22 -16.85 -13.90
CA ILE A 3 -39.15 -15.91 -13.55
C ILE A 3 -37.90 -16.71 -13.16
N LYS A 4 -36.72 -16.21 -13.53
CA LYS A 4 -35.47 -16.51 -12.83
C LYS A 4 -34.56 -15.30 -12.91
N ASP A 5 -34.65 -14.54 -11.84
CA ASP A 5 -33.77 -13.49 -11.37
C ASP A 5 -32.30 -13.89 -11.52
N GLY A 6 -31.59 -13.16 -12.39
CA GLY A 6 -30.14 -13.19 -12.50
C GLY A 6 -29.62 -11.79 -12.27
N GLY A 7 -29.70 -11.32 -11.02
CA GLY A 7 -29.14 -10.05 -10.61
C GLY A 7 -27.65 -10.01 -10.92
N LEU A 8 -27.28 -9.23 -11.94
CA LEU A 8 -25.93 -8.71 -12.10
C LEU A 8 -25.68 -7.78 -10.91
N VAL A 9 -25.11 -8.32 -9.85
CA VAL A 9 -24.56 -7.52 -8.76
C VAL A 9 -23.37 -6.77 -9.35
N HIS A 10 -23.62 -5.57 -9.85
CA HIS A 10 -22.59 -4.57 -10.03
C HIS A 10 -21.97 -4.38 -8.65
N LYS A 11 -20.81 -4.99 -8.41
CA LYS A 11 -20.00 -4.75 -7.23
C LYS A 11 -19.48 -3.32 -7.38
N SER A 12 -20.34 -2.37 -7.03
CA SER A 12 -19.98 -1.00 -6.77
C SER A 12 -18.83 -1.06 -5.79
N SER A 13 -17.63 -0.80 -6.31
CA SER A 13 -16.44 -0.51 -5.52
C SER A 13 -16.78 0.74 -4.71
N HIS A 14 -17.45 0.56 -3.59
CA HIS A 14 -17.35 1.48 -2.47
C HIS A 14 -15.86 1.54 -2.16
N LYS A 15 -15.20 2.55 -2.74
CA LYS A 15 -13.91 3.04 -2.27
C LYS A 15 -14.17 3.42 -0.83
N SER A 16 -13.99 2.46 0.07
CA SER A 16 -13.93 2.72 1.49
C SER A 16 -12.82 3.76 1.62
N PRO A 17 -13.09 4.97 2.15
CA PRO A 17 -12.13 6.07 2.14
C PRO A 17 -10.88 5.82 3.01
N GLY A 18 -10.65 4.58 3.44
CA GLY A 18 -9.55 4.18 4.30
C GLY A 18 -8.76 2.96 3.82
N ASN A 19 -8.93 2.45 2.59
CA ASN A 19 -8.12 1.33 2.08
C ASN A 19 -7.70 1.54 0.61
N VAL A 20 -6.39 1.57 0.37
CA VAL A 20 -5.79 1.78 -0.96
C VAL A 20 -4.97 0.57 -1.32
N LYS A 21 -5.15 0.07 -2.55
CA LYS A 21 -4.36 -1.03 -3.10
C LYS A 21 -3.44 -0.52 -4.21
N LEU A 22 -2.15 -0.80 -4.10
CA LEU A 22 -1.10 -0.30 -4.99
C LEU A 22 -0.25 -1.47 -5.47
N SER A 23 0.08 -1.51 -6.76
CA SER A 23 0.94 -2.55 -7.30
C SER A 23 2.39 -2.33 -6.88
N PHE A 24 3.10 -3.40 -6.53
CA PHE A 24 4.53 -3.33 -6.18
C PHE A 24 5.35 -2.69 -7.31
N THR A 25 5.18 -3.17 -8.54
CA THR A 25 5.91 -2.66 -9.71
C THR A 25 5.59 -1.20 -10.03
N GLN A 26 4.38 -0.72 -9.70
CA GLN A 26 4.04 0.69 -9.87
C GLN A 26 4.79 1.55 -8.83
N LEU A 27 4.88 1.10 -7.58
CA LEU A 27 5.61 1.82 -6.53
C LEU A 27 7.12 1.88 -6.80
N GLU A 28 7.70 0.83 -7.41
CA GLU A 28 9.09 0.87 -7.90
C GLU A 28 9.25 1.89 -9.03
N LYS A 29 8.36 1.89 -10.02
CA LYS A 29 8.39 2.86 -11.13
C LYS A 29 8.24 4.31 -10.65
N ASP A 30 7.38 4.52 -9.66
CA ASP A 30 7.17 5.81 -9.03
C ASP A 30 8.31 6.17 -8.05
N GLY A 31 9.31 5.29 -7.90
CA GLY A 31 10.47 5.39 -7.01
C GLY A 31 10.11 5.53 -5.54
N ILE A 32 8.90 5.13 -5.15
CA ILE A 32 8.48 5.03 -3.76
C ILE A 32 9.22 3.85 -3.11
N ILE A 33 9.40 2.75 -3.84
CA ILE A 33 10.30 1.66 -3.48
C ILE A 33 11.68 1.98 -4.06
N ILE A 34 12.68 2.13 -3.19
CA ILE A 34 14.08 2.35 -3.55
C ILE A 34 14.78 1.00 -3.74
N GLU A 35 14.57 0.08 -2.80
CA GLU A 35 15.20 -1.23 -2.79
C GLU A 35 14.21 -2.31 -2.36
N SER A 36 14.40 -3.52 -2.89
CA SER A 36 13.65 -4.70 -2.49
C SER A 36 14.59 -5.87 -2.26
N HIS A 37 14.52 -6.47 -1.08
CA HIS A 37 15.33 -7.61 -0.66
C HIS A 37 14.49 -8.89 -0.70
N ASP A 38 15.07 -9.98 -1.21
CA ASP A 38 14.44 -11.30 -1.28
C ASP A 38 13.09 -11.35 -2.03
N VAL A 39 12.85 -10.39 -2.93
CA VAL A 39 11.68 -10.37 -3.82
C VAL A 39 12.11 -10.69 -5.27
N PRO A 40 11.96 -11.94 -5.73
CA PRO A 40 12.27 -12.27 -7.12
C PRO A 40 11.39 -11.51 -8.11
N GLU A 41 11.98 -11.04 -9.21
CA GLU A 41 11.30 -10.30 -10.29
C GLU A 41 9.97 -10.94 -10.73
N LYS A 42 9.95 -12.27 -10.89
CA LYS A 42 8.75 -13.01 -11.30
C LYS A 42 7.57 -12.82 -10.33
N ARG A 43 7.86 -12.67 -9.03
CA ARG A 43 6.84 -12.46 -7.99
C ARG A 43 6.38 -11.01 -7.91
N LYS A 44 7.19 -10.02 -8.31
CA LYS A 44 6.84 -8.59 -8.20
C LYS A 44 5.50 -8.25 -8.87
N SER A 45 5.19 -8.90 -10.00
CA SER A 45 3.93 -8.72 -10.73
C SER A 45 2.67 -9.19 -9.97
N SER A 46 2.83 -10.18 -9.08
CA SER A 46 1.76 -10.70 -8.23
C SER A 46 1.67 -10.00 -6.88
N LEU A 47 2.69 -9.22 -6.51
CA LEU A 47 2.73 -8.44 -5.27
C LEU A 47 1.96 -7.12 -5.36
N TYR A 48 1.33 -6.77 -4.24
CA TYR A 48 0.68 -5.48 -4.06
C TYR A 48 0.71 -5.06 -2.59
N PHE A 49 0.75 -3.76 -2.38
CA PHE A 49 0.56 -3.16 -1.08
C PHE A 49 -0.90 -2.82 -0.84
N THR A 50 -1.35 -2.98 0.39
CA THR A 50 -2.57 -2.34 0.89
C THR A 50 -2.22 -1.38 2.01
N ILE A 51 -2.71 -0.15 1.90
CA ILE A 51 -2.53 0.88 2.92
C ILE A 51 -3.90 1.16 3.53
N LYS A 52 -3.98 1.09 4.85
CA LYS A 52 -5.19 1.43 5.61
C LYS A 52 -4.90 2.49 6.66
N SER A 53 -5.80 3.43 6.86
CA SER A 53 -5.68 4.43 7.95
C SER A 53 -6.69 4.12 9.05
N PRO A 54 -6.29 3.42 10.14
CA PRO A 54 -7.19 3.13 11.26
C PRO A 54 -7.57 4.40 12.04
N SER A 55 -6.70 5.40 12.08
CA SER A 55 -6.91 6.70 12.71
C SER A 55 -6.08 7.77 12.00
N ARG A 56 -6.45 9.04 12.19
CA ARG A 56 -5.70 10.17 11.62
C ARG A 56 -4.23 10.09 12.06
N GLY A 57 -3.32 10.16 11.10
CA GLY A 57 -1.88 10.10 11.35
C GLY A 57 -1.31 8.70 11.53
N ILE A 58 -2.12 7.63 11.48
CA ILE A 58 -1.64 6.25 11.55
C ILE A 58 -2.00 5.53 10.24
N TYR A 59 -1.02 4.81 9.67
CA TYR A 59 -1.17 4.04 8.43
C TYR A 59 -0.64 2.62 8.62
N LYS A 60 -1.50 1.63 8.41
CA LYS A 60 -1.12 0.22 8.34
C LYS A 60 -0.82 -0.14 6.89
N VAL A 61 0.43 -0.48 6.62
CA VAL A 61 0.92 -0.88 5.29
C VAL A 61 1.19 -2.37 5.31
N SER A 62 0.56 -3.11 4.41
CA SER A 62 0.71 -4.57 4.29
C SER A 62 1.13 -4.93 2.87
N LEU A 63 2.11 -5.81 2.73
CA LEU A 63 2.52 -6.43 1.47
C LEU A 63 1.81 -7.79 1.35
N LEU A 64 1.10 -8.00 0.25
CA LEU A 64 0.37 -9.24 -0.04
C LEU A 64 0.68 -9.73 -1.46
N SER A 65 0.46 -11.03 -1.69
CA SER A 65 0.53 -11.64 -3.02
C SER A 65 -0.87 -12.02 -3.52
N LYS A 66 -1.09 -11.86 -4.83
CA LYS A 66 -2.27 -12.42 -5.51
C LYS A 66 -2.28 -13.94 -5.53
N GLU A 67 -1.11 -14.58 -5.43
CA GLU A 67 -0.95 -16.04 -5.46
C GLU A 67 -1.26 -16.68 -4.10
N LEU A 68 -1.11 -15.92 -3.01
CA LEU A 68 -1.36 -16.37 -1.63
C LEU A 68 -2.43 -15.49 -0.97
N PRO A 69 -3.71 -15.62 -1.37
CA PRO A 69 -4.78 -14.81 -0.82
C PRO A 69 -4.94 -15.05 0.69
N GLY A 70 -4.96 -13.95 1.46
CA GLY A 70 -5.11 -14.00 2.92
C GLY A 70 -3.80 -14.07 3.69
N VAL A 71 -2.65 -14.28 3.01
CA VAL A 71 -1.33 -14.26 3.64
C VAL A 71 -0.72 -12.87 3.52
N THR A 72 -0.31 -12.30 4.65
CA THR A 72 0.44 -11.03 4.69
C THR A 72 1.92 -11.36 4.77
N ILE A 73 2.68 -10.93 3.77
CA ILE A 73 4.13 -11.20 3.65
C ILE A 73 4.89 -10.30 4.62
N ALA A 74 4.54 -9.01 4.64
CA ALA A 74 5.10 -8.03 5.55
C ALA A 74 4.03 -7.03 5.95
N GLN A 75 4.11 -6.50 7.17
CA GLN A 75 3.23 -5.43 7.64
C GLN A 75 3.98 -4.50 8.57
N ALA A 76 3.80 -3.21 8.37
CA ALA A 76 4.28 -2.16 9.26
C ALA A 76 3.16 -1.17 9.58
N GLU A 77 3.26 -0.56 10.75
CA GLU A 77 2.46 0.60 11.11
C GLU A 77 3.34 1.84 11.00
N LEU A 78 2.91 2.82 10.22
CA LEU A 78 3.60 4.07 9.99
C LEU A 78 2.86 5.19 10.70
N ARG A 79 3.58 5.98 11.48
CA ARG A 79 3.07 7.21 12.09
C ARG A 79 3.46 8.40 11.24
N LEU A 80 2.50 9.29 10.99
CA LEU A 80 2.72 10.50 10.19
C LEU A 80 3.80 11.37 10.83
N GLU A 81 3.79 11.52 12.15
CA GLU A 81 4.79 12.31 12.89
C GLU A 81 6.21 11.80 12.61
N GLU A 82 6.44 10.49 12.67
CA GLU A 82 7.74 9.89 12.37
C GLU A 82 8.16 10.10 10.92
N LEU A 83 7.23 9.95 9.97
CA LEU A 83 7.52 10.23 8.56
C LEU A 83 7.87 11.72 8.35
N LEU A 84 7.18 12.62 9.07
CA LEU A 84 7.45 14.05 9.05
C LEU A 84 8.77 14.42 9.73
N GLU A 85 9.28 13.64 10.67
CA GLU A 85 10.64 13.79 11.22
C GLU A 85 11.68 13.25 10.24
N LEU A 86 11.46 12.05 9.70
CA LEU A 86 12.38 11.36 8.79
C LEU A 86 12.62 12.14 7.49
N GLN A 87 11.63 12.89 6.96
CA GLN A 87 11.79 13.68 5.73
C GLN A 87 12.92 14.73 5.79
N TYR A 88 13.28 15.21 6.99
CA TYR A 88 14.32 16.22 7.21
C TYR A 88 15.72 15.62 7.25
N LEU A 89 15.84 14.29 7.32
CA LEU A 89 17.12 13.62 7.22
C LEU A 89 17.73 13.81 5.82
N ARG A 90 19.07 13.75 5.74
CA ARG A 90 19.80 13.80 4.47
C ARG A 90 19.37 12.70 3.50
N HIS A 91 19.12 11.50 4.03
CA HIS A 91 18.66 10.33 3.29
C HIS A 91 17.37 9.82 3.95
N PRO A 92 16.21 10.35 3.55
CA PRO A 92 14.94 10.07 4.21
C PRO A 92 14.36 8.76 3.69
N VAL A 93 14.80 7.64 4.26
CA VAL A 93 14.38 6.28 3.89
C VAL A 93 13.68 5.58 5.05
N LEU A 94 12.76 4.67 4.72
CA LEU A 94 12.00 3.87 5.67
C LEU A 94 12.16 2.39 5.31
N ASN A 95 12.64 1.59 6.25
CA ASN A 95 12.75 0.15 6.08
C ASN A 95 11.47 -0.54 6.54
N LEU A 96 10.79 -1.22 5.62
CA LEU A 96 9.56 -1.97 5.88
C LEU A 96 9.90 -3.45 6.12
N ASN A 97 10.21 -3.76 7.38
CA ASN A 97 10.54 -5.11 7.89
C ASN A 97 11.58 -5.85 7.02
N GLU A 98 12.69 -5.20 6.69
CA GLU A 98 13.83 -5.72 5.90
C GLU A 98 13.55 -6.03 4.43
N HIS A 99 12.29 -6.19 4.02
CA HIS A 99 11.95 -6.57 2.65
C HIS A 99 12.02 -5.41 1.66
N VAL A 100 11.70 -4.20 2.09
CA VAL A 100 11.50 -3.07 1.18
C VAL A 100 11.99 -1.77 1.81
N LEU A 101 12.84 -1.05 1.09
CA LEU A 101 13.26 0.29 1.46
C LEU A 101 12.40 1.31 0.70
N LEU A 102 11.75 2.20 1.43
CA LEU A 102 10.85 3.22 0.89
C LEU A 102 11.46 4.61 0.97
N ASP A 103 11.21 5.44 -0.05
CA ASP A 103 11.47 6.88 0.02
C ASP A 103 10.39 7.56 0.86
N VAL A 104 10.79 8.19 1.96
CA VAL A 104 9.85 8.80 2.92
C VAL A 104 9.10 9.97 2.28
N ARG A 105 9.75 10.78 1.45
CA ARG A 105 9.13 11.98 0.85
C ARG A 105 8.05 11.57 -0.15
N ARG A 106 8.35 10.60 -1.02
CA ARG A 106 7.38 10.07 -1.99
C ARG A 106 6.27 9.29 -1.29
N THR A 107 6.59 8.58 -0.21
CA THR A 107 5.58 7.92 0.63
C THR A 107 4.63 8.93 1.26
N LEU A 108 5.12 10.04 1.80
CA LEU A 108 4.28 11.13 2.32
C LEU A 108 3.36 11.71 1.24
N VAL A 109 3.89 11.98 0.04
CA VAL A 109 3.07 12.47 -1.09
C VAL A 109 2.00 11.46 -1.50
N LEU A 110 2.34 10.17 -1.54
CA LEU A 110 1.39 9.08 -1.80
C LEU A 110 0.27 9.06 -0.74
N LEU A 111 0.63 9.12 0.54
CA LEU A 111 -0.33 9.12 1.64
C LEU A 111 -1.24 10.35 1.58
N GLN A 112 -0.70 11.54 1.31
CA GLN A 112 -1.49 12.75 1.15
C GLN A 112 -2.48 12.64 -0.01
N LYS A 113 -2.01 12.17 -1.18
CA LYS A 113 -2.85 12.01 -2.37
C LYS A 113 -4.05 11.10 -2.13
N HIS A 114 -3.91 10.09 -1.28
CA HIS A 114 -4.94 9.09 -1.05
C HIS A 114 -5.79 9.31 0.20
N PHE A 115 -5.27 9.98 1.22
CA PHE A 115 -5.93 10.10 2.54
C PHE A 115 -6.14 11.54 3.02
N ASN A 116 -5.58 12.56 2.34
CA ASN A 116 -5.77 13.98 2.73
C ASN A 116 -7.07 14.60 2.17
N THR A 117 -8.01 13.79 1.67
CA THR A 117 -9.32 14.24 1.18
C THR A 117 -10.36 14.08 2.29
N SER A 118 -10.32 14.94 3.31
CA SER A 118 -11.40 15.19 4.29
C SER A 118 -11.09 16.40 5.16
#